data_AF-A0A7C1NHS8-F1
#
_entry.id   AF-A0A7C1NHS8-F1
#
_cell.length_a   1.000
_cell.length_b   1.000
_cell.length_c   1.000
_cell.angle_alpha   90.00
_cell.angle_beta   90.00
_cell.angle_gamma   90.00
#
_symmetry.space_group_name_H-M   'P 1'
#
loop_
_entity.id
_entity.type
_entity.pdbx_description
1 polymer ?
#
loop_
_entity_poly.entity_id
_entity_poly.type
_entity_poly.pdbx_seq_one_letter_code
_entity_poly.pdbx_strand_id
1 'polypeptide(L)'
;MKAGDMTGKWGAVCDGLGKALLEGHTPYQAIFEDQTEFICSFLPDGTITFANQAFCSYCDKKFEEIIEHSFTANMSEEDRLIVHKKLAQLSPDHPVTSYEQKIVDTKGDVHWHQWSNRAIFDNSGKTIEFQTIGRDITERRRSEEALHESMRRYRAIVEDQIELVCRYLPDCTLTFVNQAYCRAYGKEREELIGRSLLPYLTAEDQKEILEYIKNVDPENPVATSIQIIEKSNGEKHWQQWFRRAIYDDAGKLVEIQSVGRDITELKRTEEALRASEATLLEQKAALEQKNVALREILMQIELEKQQVKDDVIANVEAVLLPVLEKLRITSLNSDTKYIDLIERGLKRLTSSFGRKITQASLKLTRREIDICNMIKNGFSSKEIAGFLYISLYTVGRHRYNIRKKMNITNKKTNLSVFIESL
;
A
#
# COMPACT_ATOMS: atom_id res chain seq x y z
N MET A 1 -88.43 50.49 -4.79
CA MET A 1 -87.91 51.81 -5.22
C MET A 1 -86.47 51.63 -5.66
N LYS A 2 -86.20 51.89 -6.96
CA LYS A 2 -84.94 52.29 -7.66
C LYS A 2 -83.61 51.91 -6.99
N ALA A 3 -82.69 51.12 -7.57
CA ALA A 3 -82.08 51.22 -8.91
C ALA A 3 -81.71 52.67 -9.27
N GLY A 4 -80.71 53.20 -8.58
CA GLY A 4 -80.07 54.47 -8.87
C GLY A 4 -78.93 54.72 -7.88
N ASP A 5 -77.75 55.03 -8.42
CA ASP A 5 -76.63 55.69 -7.73
C ASP A 5 -75.44 54.85 -7.20
N MET A 6 -74.96 53.86 -7.98
CA MET A 6 -73.60 53.28 -7.80
C MET A 6 -72.66 53.43 -9.00
N THR A 7 -73.10 54.06 -10.09
CA THR A 7 -72.26 54.30 -11.29
C THR A 7 -71.35 55.53 -11.15
N GLY A 8 -71.66 56.48 -10.25
CA GLY A 8 -70.87 57.70 -10.06
C GLY A 8 -69.60 57.54 -9.20
N LYS A 9 -69.53 56.54 -8.30
CA LYS A 9 -68.39 56.36 -7.39
C LYS A 9 -67.25 55.50 -7.96
N TRP A 10 -67.52 54.62 -8.92
CA TRP A 10 -66.49 53.78 -9.55
C TRP A 10 -65.79 54.49 -10.73
N GLY A 11 -66.48 55.40 -11.42
CA GLY A 11 -65.85 56.24 -12.46
C GLY A 11 -64.74 57.14 -11.90
N ALA A 12 -64.94 57.71 -10.71
CA ALA A 12 -63.94 58.57 -10.07
C ALA A 12 -62.73 57.80 -9.48
N VAL A 13 -62.87 56.51 -9.19
CA VAL A 13 -61.76 55.66 -8.71
C VAL A 13 -60.90 55.16 -9.87
N CYS A 14 -61.51 54.87 -11.03
CA CYS A 14 -60.78 54.51 -12.25
C CYS A 14 -60.07 55.73 -12.89
N ASP A 15 -60.69 56.91 -12.89
CA ASP A 15 -60.05 58.14 -13.38
C ASP A 15 -58.94 58.64 -12.43
N GLY A 16 -59.01 58.30 -11.13
CA GLY A 16 -57.96 58.58 -10.15
C GLY A 16 -56.74 57.67 -10.28
N LEU A 17 -56.92 56.40 -10.65
CA LEU A 17 -55.82 55.44 -10.88
C LEU A 17 -55.09 55.69 -12.20
N GLY A 18 -55.80 56.14 -13.25
CA GLY A 18 -55.18 56.52 -14.52
C GLY A 18 -54.33 57.80 -14.45
N LYS A 19 -54.57 58.66 -13.45
CA LYS A 19 -53.83 59.93 -13.28
C LYS A 19 -52.74 59.89 -12.20
N ALA A 20 -52.77 58.91 -11.30
CA ALA A 20 -51.72 58.70 -10.29
C ALA A 20 -50.50 57.91 -10.80
N LEU A 21 -50.56 57.37 -12.02
CA LEU A 21 -49.48 56.59 -12.64
C LEU A 21 -48.41 57.46 -13.35
N LEU A 22 -48.62 58.78 -13.43
CA LEU A 22 -47.68 59.72 -14.06
C LEU A 22 -46.91 60.60 -13.07
N GLU A 23 -47.30 60.65 -11.79
CA GLU A 23 -46.60 61.43 -10.78
C GLU A 23 -46.65 60.71 -9.41
N GLY A 24 -45.58 59.98 -9.07
CA GLY A 24 -45.35 59.53 -7.69
C GLY A 24 -44.88 58.09 -7.58
N HIS A 25 -43.58 57.91 -7.33
CA HIS A 25 -42.99 56.68 -6.84
C HIS A 25 -43.80 56.10 -5.68
N THR A 26 -44.53 55.01 -5.93
CA THR A 26 -45.28 54.33 -4.87
C THR A 26 -44.36 53.35 -4.13
N PRO A 27 -44.53 53.13 -2.81
CA PRO A 27 -43.72 52.16 -2.05
C PRO A 27 -43.76 50.74 -2.61
N TYR A 28 -44.85 50.40 -3.32
CA TYR A 28 -45.06 49.07 -3.89
C TYR A 28 -44.23 48.81 -5.16
N GLN A 29 -43.88 49.84 -5.93
CA GLN A 29 -43.00 49.67 -7.10
C GLN A 29 -41.58 49.31 -6.69
N ALA A 30 -41.04 49.93 -5.63
CA ALA A 30 -39.72 49.60 -5.10
C ALA A 30 -39.61 48.13 -4.65
N ILE A 31 -40.69 47.55 -4.13
CA ILE A 31 -40.73 46.14 -3.70
C ILE A 31 -40.52 45.18 -4.88
N PHE A 32 -40.93 45.55 -6.10
CA PHE A 32 -40.76 44.73 -7.30
C PHE A 32 -39.43 44.96 -8.02
N GLU A 33 -38.89 46.18 -7.95
CA GLU A 33 -37.63 46.55 -8.60
C GLU A 33 -36.39 45.97 -7.90
N ASP A 34 -36.43 45.84 -6.58
CA ASP A 34 -35.31 45.30 -5.80
C ASP A 34 -35.31 43.76 -5.69
N GLN A 35 -36.26 43.06 -6.35
CA GLN A 35 -36.29 41.60 -6.34
C GLN A 35 -35.28 41.00 -7.31
N THR A 36 -34.69 39.87 -6.90
CA THR A 36 -33.79 39.08 -7.76
C THR A 36 -34.54 38.23 -8.78
N GLU A 37 -35.84 38.01 -8.55
CA GLU A 37 -36.74 37.28 -9.41
C GLU A 37 -37.10 38.10 -10.66
N PHE A 38 -37.22 37.40 -11.78
CA PHE A 38 -37.67 37.98 -13.05
C PHE A 38 -39.18 38.17 -13.00
N ILE A 39 -39.64 39.42 -12.92
CA ILE A 39 -41.08 39.72 -12.84
C ILE A 39 -41.48 40.41 -14.12
N CYS A 40 -42.46 39.85 -14.82
CA CYS A 40 -42.96 40.40 -16.08
C CYS A 40 -44.47 40.17 -16.19
N SER A 41 -45.19 41.15 -16.73
CA SER A 41 -46.59 41.00 -17.16
C SER A 41 -46.72 41.24 -18.66
N PHE A 42 -47.62 40.52 -19.32
CA PHE A 42 -47.83 40.64 -20.76
C PHE A 42 -49.27 40.29 -21.18
N LEU A 43 -49.71 40.87 -22.29
CA LEU A 43 -51.00 40.62 -22.92
C LEU A 43 -51.07 39.24 -23.59
N PRO A 44 -52.28 38.73 -23.91
CA PRO A 44 -52.42 37.42 -24.55
C PRO A 44 -51.73 37.27 -25.92
N ASP A 45 -51.43 38.36 -26.61
CA ASP A 45 -50.63 38.37 -27.85
C ASP A 45 -49.11 38.34 -27.60
N GLY A 46 -48.70 38.30 -26.32
CA GLY A 46 -47.32 38.27 -25.86
C GLY A 46 -46.69 39.64 -25.62
N THR A 47 -47.42 40.74 -25.84
CA THR A 47 -46.92 42.11 -25.67
C THR A 47 -46.63 42.41 -24.20
N ILE A 48 -45.38 42.74 -23.86
CA ILE A 48 -44.97 43.05 -22.49
C ILE A 48 -45.56 44.39 -22.03
N THR A 49 -46.27 44.36 -20.90
CA THR A 49 -46.89 45.52 -20.25
C THR A 49 -46.05 46.02 -19.06
N PHE A 50 -45.29 45.13 -18.43
CA PHE A 50 -44.43 45.44 -17.30
C PHE A 50 -43.27 44.43 -17.21
N ALA A 51 -42.10 44.88 -16.78
CA ALA A 51 -40.94 44.07 -16.47
C ALA A 51 -40.09 44.78 -15.42
N ASN A 52 -39.65 44.07 -14.38
CA ASN A 52 -38.77 44.65 -13.36
C ASN A 52 -37.31 44.73 -13.85
N GLN A 53 -36.47 45.43 -13.08
CA GLN A 53 -35.05 45.58 -13.38
C GLN A 53 -34.31 44.23 -13.53
N ALA A 54 -34.67 43.21 -12.74
CA ALA A 54 -34.04 41.88 -12.84
C ALA A 54 -34.35 41.18 -14.18
N PHE A 55 -35.60 41.24 -14.66
CA PHE A 55 -35.96 40.72 -15.98
C PHE A 55 -35.25 41.49 -17.10
N CYS A 56 -35.19 42.82 -17.01
CA CYS A 56 -34.49 43.65 -17.99
C CYS A 56 -32.99 43.34 -18.05
N SER A 57 -32.35 43.21 -16.89
CA SER A 57 -30.93 42.85 -16.76
C SER A 57 -30.65 41.46 -17.30
N TYR A 58 -31.55 40.50 -17.08
CA TYR A 58 -31.45 39.15 -17.66
C TYR A 58 -31.54 39.16 -19.19
N CYS A 59 -32.46 39.95 -19.75
CA CYS A 59 -32.61 40.11 -21.19
C CYS A 59 -31.53 40.98 -21.86
N ASP A 60 -30.61 41.55 -21.07
CA ASP A 60 -29.59 42.52 -21.51
C ASP A 60 -30.20 43.66 -22.35
N LYS A 61 -31.34 44.18 -21.90
CA LYS A 61 -32.13 45.21 -22.58
C LYS A 61 -32.71 46.19 -21.57
N LYS A 62 -32.93 47.42 -22.01
CA LYS A 62 -33.63 48.41 -21.18
C LYS A 62 -35.14 48.18 -21.22
N PHE A 63 -35.85 48.61 -20.17
CA PHE A 63 -37.31 48.48 -20.09
C PHE A 63 -38.01 49.08 -21.33
N GLU A 64 -37.55 50.24 -21.80
CA GLU A 64 -38.11 50.92 -22.98
C GLU A 64 -37.91 50.16 -24.29
N GLU A 65 -36.96 49.21 -24.34
CA GLU A 65 -36.67 48.37 -25.50
C GLU A 65 -37.42 47.03 -25.45
N ILE A 66 -38.04 46.72 -24.31
CA ILE A 66 -38.74 45.45 -24.04
C ILE A 66 -40.25 45.66 -24.02
N ILE A 67 -40.73 46.79 -23.49
CA ILE A 67 -42.15 47.11 -23.44
C ILE A 67 -42.73 47.20 -24.85
N GLU A 68 -44.01 46.84 -25.00
CA GLU A 68 -44.74 46.83 -26.29
C GLU A 68 -44.19 45.85 -27.34
N HIS A 69 -43.14 45.10 -27.01
CA HIS A 69 -42.63 44.00 -27.81
C HIS A 69 -43.08 42.64 -27.26
N SER A 70 -43.14 41.64 -28.15
CA SER A 70 -43.51 40.29 -27.75
C SER A 70 -42.38 39.63 -26.96
N PHE A 71 -42.68 39.12 -25.76
CA PHE A 71 -41.68 38.40 -24.94
C PHE A 71 -41.12 37.16 -25.64
N THR A 72 -41.87 36.59 -26.59
CA THR A 72 -41.47 35.39 -27.34
C THR A 72 -40.54 35.66 -28.51
N ALA A 73 -40.34 36.93 -28.91
CA ALA A 73 -39.66 37.28 -30.16
C ALA A 73 -38.23 36.74 -30.28
N ASN A 74 -37.54 36.59 -29.15
CA ASN A 74 -36.15 36.14 -29.06
C ASN A 74 -35.99 34.69 -28.55
N MET A 75 -37.09 33.98 -28.27
CA MET A 75 -37.05 32.59 -27.80
C MET A 75 -36.88 31.61 -28.97
N SER A 76 -36.27 30.45 -28.72
CA SER A 76 -36.21 29.35 -29.69
C SER A 76 -37.62 28.81 -30.00
N GLU A 77 -37.81 28.15 -31.16
CA GLU A 77 -39.12 27.58 -31.52
C GLU A 77 -39.60 26.54 -30.49
N GLU A 78 -38.69 25.73 -29.97
CA GLU A 78 -38.97 24.74 -28.93
C GLU A 78 -39.44 25.41 -27.63
N ASP A 79 -38.74 26.47 -27.19
CA ASP A 79 -39.09 27.20 -25.98
C ASP A 79 -40.44 27.92 -26.11
N ARG A 80 -40.74 28.49 -27.27
CA ARG A 80 -42.04 29.12 -27.55
C ARG A 80 -43.17 28.12 -27.43
N LEU A 81 -42.99 26.91 -27.96
CA LEU A 81 -44.01 25.86 -27.92
C LEU A 81 -44.29 25.42 -26.48
N ILE A 82 -43.25 25.29 -25.66
CA ILE A 82 -43.37 24.94 -24.23
C ILE A 82 -44.19 26.02 -23.50
N VAL A 83 -43.81 27.30 -23.65
CA VAL A 83 -44.51 28.40 -22.98
C VAL A 83 -45.95 28.51 -23.45
N HIS A 84 -46.20 28.45 -24.76
CA HIS A 84 -47.55 28.52 -25.31
C HIS A 84 -48.44 27.39 -24.78
N LYS A 85 -47.92 26.16 -24.75
CA LYS A 85 -48.63 25.01 -24.19
C LYS A 85 -48.95 25.19 -22.70
N LYS A 86 -48.04 25.77 -21.92
CA LYS A 86 -48.24 26.02 -20.49
C LYS A 86 -49.26 27.13 -20.24
N LEU A 87 -49.21 28.22 -21.00
CA LEU A 87 -50.18 29.31 -20.88
C LEU A 87 -51.58 28.91 -21.34
N ALA A 88 -51.70 28.09 -22.38
CA ALA A 88 -52.99 27.59 -22.88
C ALA A 88 -53.73 26.64 -21.91
N GLN A 89 -53.04 26.12 -20.89
CA GLN A 89 -53.64 25.28 -19.83
C GLN A 89 -54.34 26.11 -18.74
N LEU A 90 -54.12 27.43 -18.71
CA LEU A 90 -54.67 28.30 -17.69
C LEU A 90 -56.15 28.57 -17.94
N SER A 91 -56.96 28.47 -16.90
CA SER A 91 -58.40 28.76 -16.94
C SER A 91 -58.84 29.48 -15.66
N PRO A 92 -60.07 30.04 -15.60
CA PRO A 92 -60.57 30.65 -14.37
C PRO A 92 -60.54 29.70 -13.15
N ASP A 93 -60.73 28.40 -13.36
CA ASP A 93 -60.66 27.38 -12.31
C ASP A 93 -59.21 27.01 -11.93
N HIS A 94 -58.27 27.18 -12.86
CA HIS A 94 -56.84 26.89 -12.67
C HIS A 94 -55.99 28.04 -13.22
N PRO A 95 -55.95 29.19 -12.53
CA PRO A 95 -55.36 30.41 -13.07
C PRO A 95 -53.83 30.47 -12.93
N VAL A 96 -53.19 29.46 -12.31
CA VAL A 96 -51.74 29.45 -12.05
C VAL A 96 -51.10 28.15 -12.54
N THR A 97 -49.92 28.25 -13.14
CA THR A 97 -49.07 27.10 -13.51
C THR A 97 -47.63 27.40 -13.13
N SER A 98 -46.90 26.37 -12.68
CA SER A 98 -45.46 26.46 -12.46
C SER A 98 -44.73 25.32 -13.13
N TYR A 99 -43.55 25.61 -13.67
CA TYR A 99 -42.72 24.66 -14.38
C TYR A 99 -41.27 25.12 -14.41
N GLU A 100 -40.36 24.16 -14.57
CA GLU A 100 -38.95 24.42 -14.83
C GLU A 100 -38.67 24.24 -16.31
N GLN A 101 -37.82 25.10 -16.86
CA GLN A 101 -37.43 25.07 -18.26
C GLN A 101 -35.92 25.25 -18.37
N LYS A 102 -35.32 24.44 -19.24
CA LYS A 102 -33.93 24.59 -19.65
C LYS A 102 -33.89 25.57 -20.82
N ILE A 103 -33.12 26.64 -20.68
CA ILE A 103 -32.92 27.66 -21.71
C ILE A 103 -31.44 27.67 -22.08
N VAL A 104 -31.14 27.78 -23.36
CA VAL A 104 -29.77 27.97 -23.86
C VAL A 104 -29.64 29.42 -24.30
N ASP A 105 -28.68 30.15 -23.73
CA ASP A 105 -28.48 31.56 -24.10
C ASP A 105 -27.75 31.71 -25.45
N THR A 106 -27.54 32.96 -25.87
CA THR A 106 -26.87 33.30 -27.13
C THR A 106 -25.39 32.90 -27.19
N LYS A 107 -24.77 32.60 -26.05
CA LYS A 107 -23.39 32.11 -25.94
C LYS A 107 -23.31 30.58 -25.91
N GLY A 108 -24.46 29.91 -25.85
CA GLY A 108 -24.56 28.45 -25.76
C GLY A 108 -24.55 27.92 -24.33
N ASP A 109 -24.58 28.80 -23.32
CA ASP A 109 -24.62 28.40 -21.92
C ASP A 109 -26.02 27.93 -21.53
N VAL A 110 -26.06 26.86 -20.73
CA VAL A 110 -27.30 26.26 -20.24
C VAL A 110 -27.71 26.90 -18.93
N HIS A 111 -28.93 27.43 -18.92
CA HIS A 111 -29.63 27.97 -17.77
C HIS A 111 -30.88 27.16 -17.45
N TRP A 112 -31.19 27.00 -16.17
CA TRP A 112 -32.43 26.40 -15.69
C TRP A 112 -33.27 27.46 -15.00
N HIS A 113 -34.46 27.70 -15.51
CA HIS A 113 -35.37 28.68 -14.98
C HIS A 113 -36.61 28.01 -14.40
N GLN A 114 -37.00 28.44 -13.21
CA GLN A 114 -38.30 28.11 -12.64
C GLN A 114 -39.26 29.27 -12.91
N TRP A 115 -40.37 28.99 -13.60
CA TRP A 115 -41.41 29.97 -13.91
C TRP A 115 -42.68 29.66 -13.13
N SER A 116 -43.36 30.72 -12.70
CA SER A 116 -44.73 30.70 -12.17
C SER A 116 -45.54 31.73 -12.94
N ASN A 117 -46.53 31.26 -13.67
CA ASN A 117 -47.36 32.09 -14.54
C ASN A 117 -48.79 32.09 -14.01
N ARG A 118 -49.38 33.27 -13.87
CA ARG A 118 -50.77 33.49 -13.48
C ARG A 118 -51.52 34.20 -14.60
N ALA A 119 -52.66 33.66 -15.02
CA ALA A 119 -53.59 34.32 -15.93
C ALA A 119 -54.61 35.16 -15.15
N ILE A 120 -54.89 36.36 -15.65
CA ILE A 120 -55.98 37.22 -15.21
C ILE A 120 -57.06 37.16 -16.27
N PHE A 121 -58.32 37.00 -15.86
CA PHE A 121 -59.46 36.84 -16.75
C PHE A 121 -60.48 37.98 -16.55
N ASP A 122 -61.22 38.31 -17.61
CA ASP A 122 -62.40 39.15 -17.50
C ASP A 122 -63.63 38.36 -17.02
N ASN A 123 -64.75 39.07 -16.83
CA ASN A 123 -66.02 38.48 -16.40
C ASN A 123 -66.61 37.46 -17.39
N SER A 124 -66.10 37.37 -18.61
CA SER A 124 -66.49 36.38 -19.62
C SER A 124 -65.58 35.14 -19.64
N GLY A 125 -64.53 35.12 -18.81
CA GLY A 125 -63.55 34.05 -18.75
C GLY A 125 -62.45 34.18 -19.82
N LYS A 126 -62.36 35.32 -20.53
CA LYS A 126 -61.29 35.58 -21.49
C LYS A 126 -60.06 36.13 -20.78
N THR A 127 -58.87 35.63 -21.11
CA THR A 127 -57.62 36.13 -20.54
C THR A 127 -57.37 37.57 -20.96
N ILE A 128 -57.07 38.44 -19.99
CA ILE A 128 -56.74 39.85 -20.21
C ILE A 128 -55.25 40.13 -20.04
N GLU A 129 -54.56 39.38 -19.18
CA GLU A 129 -53.14 39.56 -18.88
C GLU A 129 -52.55 38.29 -18.27
N PHE A 130 -51.27 38.05 -18.49
CA PHE A 130 -50.47 37.08 -17.73
C PHE A 130 -49.46 37.81 -16.86
N GLN A 131 -49.35 37.39 -15.60
CA GLN A 131 -48.32 37.80 -14.66
C GLN A 131 -47.36 36.64 -14.45
N THR A 132 -46.05 36.89 -14.56
CA THR A 132 -45.03 35.85 -14.54
C THR A 132 -43.92 36.21 -13.57
N ILE A 133 -43.49 35.21 -12.81
CA ILE A 133 -42.33 35.28 -11.91
C ILE A 133 -41.39 34.15 -12.31
N GLY A 134 -40.17 34.52 -12.67
CA GLY A 134 -39.09 33.63 -13.04
C GLY A 134 -37.97 33.67 -12.01
N ARG A 135 -37.30 32.55 -11.81
CA ARG A 135 -36.08 32.48 -11.02
C ARG A 135 -35.05 31.62 -11.72
N ASP A 136 -33.83 32.12 -11.85
CA ASP A 136 -32.70 31.30 -12.26
C ASP A 136 -32.33 30.33 -11.12
N ILE A 137 -32.41 29.03 -11.42
CA ILE A 137 -32.08 27.92 -10.52
C ILE A 137 -30.85 27.13 -11.01
N THR A 138 -30.08 27.68 -11.95
CA THR A 138 -28.93 27.02 -12.58
C THR A 138 -27.88 26.62 -11.56
N GLU A 139 -27.44 27.55 -10.72
CA GLU A 139 -26.41 27.30 -9.69
C GLU A 139 -26.88 26.25 -8.67
N ARG A 140 -28.15 26.34 -8.26
CA ARG A 140 -28.77 25.36 -7.37
C ARG A 140 -28.74 23.96 -7.98
N ARG A 141 -29.20 23.80 -9.22
CA ARG A 141 -29.18 22.50 -9.91
C ARG A 141 -27.77 21.99 -10.12
N ARG A 142 -26.81 22.82 -10.55
CA ARG A 142 -25.40 22.41 -10.71
C ARG A 142 -24.83 21.89 -9.40
N SER A 143 -25.15 22.55 -8.28
CA SER A 143 -24.70 22.14 -6.95
C SER A 143 -25.34 20.81 -6.51
N GLU A 144 -26.65 20.66 -6.72
CA GLU A 144 -27.39 19.42 -6.43
C GLU A 144 -26.90 18.24 -7.28
N GLU A 145 -26.67 18.47 -8.58
CA GLU A 145 -26.13 17.46 -9.51
C GLU A 145 -24.69 17.06 -9.16
N ALA A 146 -23.83 18.03 -8.86
CA ALA A 146 -22.46 17.77 -8.43
C ALA A 146 -22.41 16.98 -7.11
N LEU A 147 -23.29 17.31 -6.16
CA LEU A 147 -23.44 16.56 -4.91
C LEU A 147 -23.90 15.13 -5.18
N HIS A 148 -24.94 14.94 -6.00
CA HIS A 148 -25.43 13.61 -6.38
C HIS A 148 -24.39 12.77 -7.13
N GLU A 149 -23.61 13.39 -8.02
CA GLU A 149 -22.54 12.70 -8.73
C GLU A 149 -21.40 12.31 -7.78
N SER A 150 -21.02 13.23 -6.87
CA SER A 150 -20.03 12.96 -5.83
C SER A 150 -20.45 11.80 -4.93
N MET A 151 -21.70 11.82 -4.43
CA MET A 151 -22.27 10.74 -3.63
C MET A 151 -22.27 9.39 -4.37
N ARG A 152 -22.63 9.39 -5.67
CA ARG A 152 -22.59 8.19 -6.50
C ARG A 152 -21.16 7.65 -6.65
N ARG A 153 -20.18 8.52 -6.92
CA ARG A 153 -18.76 8.13 -7.00
C ARG A 153 -18.25 7.53 -5.69
N TYR A 154 -18.51 8.20 -4.56
CA TYR A 154 -18.10 7.69 -3.24
C TYR A 154 -18.75 6.35 -2.91
N ARG A 155 -20.05 6.19 -3.19
CA ARG A 155 -20.74 4.91 -2.99
C ARG A 155 -20.11 3.81 -3.84
N ALA A 156 -19.85 4.05 -5.12
CA ALA A 156 -19.21 3.05 -5.99
C ALA A 156 -17.84 2.60 -5.45
N ILE A 157 -17.00 3.53 -5.00
CA ILE A 157 -15.67 3.22 -4.44
C ILE A 157 -15.78 2.26 -3.25
N VAL A 158 -16.72 2.52 -2.32
CA VAL A 158 -16.85 1.71 -1.11
C VAL A 158 -17.51 0.35 -1.39
N GLU A 159 -18.40 0.26 -2.37
CA GLU A 159 -19.09 -0.97 -2.74
C GLU A 159 -18.19 -1.96 -3.50
N ASP A 160 -17.28 -1.44 -4.32
CA ASP A 160 -16.34 -2.24 -5.11
C ASP A 160 -15.10 -2.68 -4.31
N GLN A 161 -14.95 -2.22 -3.06
CA GLN A 161 -13.87 -2.65 -2.16
C GLN A 161 -13.98 -4.15 -1.79
N ILE A 162 -12.83 -4.79 -1.65
CA ILE A 162 -12.73 -6.19 -1.18
C ILE A 162 -12.82 -6.22 0.35
N GLU A 163 -12.34 -5.17 1.02
CA GLU A 163 -12.44 -5.01 2.46
C GLU A 163 -13.90 -4.92 2.93
N LEU A 164 -14.15 -5.49 4.09
CA LEU A 164 -15.43 -5.43 4.76
C LEU A 164 -15.57 -4.03 5.36
N VAL A 165 -16.57 -3.25 4.95
CA VAL A 165 -16.79 -1.91 5.51
C VAL A 165 -18.14 -1.90 6.19
N CYS A 166 -18.17 -1.52 7.47
CA CYS A 166 -19.39 -1.22 8.19
C CYS A 166 -19.28 0.07 9.00
N ARG A 167 -20.43 0.69 9.26
CA ARG A 167 -20.56 1.79 10.21
C ARG A 167 -21.70 1.48 11.17
N TYR A 168 -21.57 1.93 12.40
CA TYR A 168 -22.56 1.70 13.43
C TYR A 168 -22.58 2.79 14.49
N LEU A 169 -23.74 2.94 15.11
CA LEU A 169 -23.97 3.84 16.23
C LEU A 169 -23.27 3.34 17.52
N PRO A 170 -23.13 4.18 18.56
CA PRO A 170 -22.55 3.77 19.85
C PRO A 170 -23.28 2.61 20.54
N ASP A 171 -24.54 2.35 20.21
CA ASP A 171 -25.31 1.18 20.68
C ASP A 171 -25.06 -0.09 19.83
N CYS A 172 -24.08 -0.05 18.93
CA CYS A 172 -23.71 -1.08 17.97
C CYS A 172 -24.74 -1.34 16.86
N THR A 173 -25.71 -0.44 16.65
CA THR A 173 -26.66 -0.54 15.53
C THR A 173 -25.99 -0.19 14.21
N LEU A 174 -26.02 -1.09 13.23
CA LEU A 174 -25.44 -0.89 11.90
C LEU A 174 -26.19 0.19 11.10
N THR A 175 -25.47 1.21 10.67
CA THR A 175 -25.96 2.32 9.83
C THR A 175 -25.54 2.17 8.37
N PHE A 176 -24.45 1.44 8.12
CA PHE A 176 -23.93 1.17 6.78
C PHE A 176 -23.19 -0.16 6.73
N VAL A 177 -23.33 -0.89 5.61
CA VAL A 177 -22.52 -2.05 5.25
C VAL A 177 -22.27 -2.04 3.73
N ASN A 178 -21.05 -2.31 3.30
CA ASN A 178 -20.75 -2.49 1.87
C ASN A 178 -21.09 -3.92 1.39
N GLN A 179 -21.08 -4.13 0.07
CA GLN A 179 -21.37 -5.43 -0.51
C GLN A 179 -20.39 -6.53 -0.04
N ALA A 180 -19.13 -6.21 0.21
CA ALA A 180 -18.17 -7.19 0.74
C ALA A 180 -18.56 -7.71 2.13
N TYR A 181 -19.00 -6.81 3.01
CA TYR A 181 -19.53 -7.17 4.33
C TYR A 181 -20.76 -8.09 4.18
N CYS A 182 -21.73 -7.73 3.35
CA CYS A 182 -22.91 -8.56 3.06
C CYS A 182 -22.53 -9.98 2.60
N ARG A 183 -21.61 -10.10 1.63
CA ARG A 183 -21.11 -11.38 1.13
C ARG A 183 -20.42 -12.21 2.22
N ALA A 184 -19.61 -11.56 3.07
CA ALA A 184 -18.86 -12.25 4.12
C ALA A 184 -19.76 -12.87 5.21
N TYR A 185 -20.88 -12.21 5.53
CA TYR A 185 -21.87 -12.66 6.51
C TYR A 185 -23.06 -13.40 5.88
N GLY A 186 -23.11 -13.53 4.55
CA GLY A 186 -24.16 -14.24 3.82
C GLY A 186 -25.56 -13.64 4.02
N LYS A 187 -25.65 -12.31 4.11
CA LYS A 187 -26.88 -11.58 4.43
C LYS A 187 -27.08 -10.41 3.47
N GLU A 188 -28.33 -10.10 3.18
CA GLU A 188 -28.69 -8.90 2.45
C GLU A 188 -28.52 -7.66 3.32
N ARG A 189 -28.28 -6.51 2.68
CA ARG A 189 -28.06 -5.24 3.37
C ARG A 189 -29.24 -4.89 4.29
N GLU A 190 -30.45 -5.08 3.81
CA GLU A 190 -31.71 -4.75 4.49
C GLU A 190 -31.92 -5.59 5.76
N GLU A 191 -31.27 -6.75 5.87
CA GLU A 191 -31.30 -7.59 7.06
C GLU A 191 -30.31 -7.13 8.14
N LEU A 192 -29.27 -6.39 7.72
CA LEU A 192 -28.17 -5.94 8.58
C LEU A 192 -28.39 -4.51 9.08
N ILE A 193 -28.82 -3.60 8.21
CA ILE A 193 -29.02 -2.19 8.56
C ILE A 193 -30.13 -2.05 9.62
N GLY A 194 -29.89 -1.21 10.62
CA GLY A 194 -30.79 -1.00 11.75
C GLY A 194 -30.78 -2.14 12.78
N ARG A 195 -29.89 -3.12 12.64
CA ARG A 195 -29.69 -4.21 13.61
C ARG A 195 -28.37 -4.05 14.34
N SER A 196 -28.30 -4.57 15.57
CA SER A 196 -27.04 -4.63 16.32
C SER A 196 -26.08 -5.61 15.66
N LEU A 197 -24.79 -5.25 15.60
CA LEU A 197 -23.75 -6.14 15.09
C LEU A 197 -23.27 -7.20 16.11
N LEU A 198 -23.56 -7.00 17.40
CA LEU A 198 -23.09 -7.86 18.50
C LEU A 198 -23.46 -9.35 18.35
N PRO A 199 -24.67 -9.73 17.89
CA PRO A 199 -25.03 -11.15 17.72
C PRO A 199 -24.18 -11.91 16.69
N TYR A 200 -23.44 -11.21 15.84
CA TYR A 200 -22.56 -11.80 14.83
C TYR A 200 -21.12 -11.98 15.32
N LEU A 201 -20.84 -11.62 16.58
CA LEU A 201 -19.52 -11.64 17.19
C LEU A 201 -19.44 -12.64 18.34
N THR A 202 -18.22 -13.11 18.61
CA THR A 202 -17.95 -13.93 19.79
C THR A 202 -18.09 -13.11 21.07
N ALA A 203 -18.27 -13.76 22.22
CA ALA A 203 -18.39 -13.05 23.51
C ALA A 203 -17.16 -12.19 23.83
N GLU A 204 -15.95 -12.64 23.44
CA GLU A 204 -14.71 -11.88 23.62
C GLU A 204 -14.71 -10.63 22.73
N ASP A 205 -15.08 -10.79 21.45
CA ASP A 205 -15.14 -9.67 20.50
C ASP A 205 -16.21 -8.63 20.89
N GLN A 206 -17.35 -9.08 21.40
CA GLN A 206 -18.40 -8.19 21.92
C GLN A 206 -17.87 -7.33 23.08
N LYS A 207 -17.15 -7.95 24.01
CA LYS A 207 -16.55 -7.25 25.14
C LYS A 207 -15.51 -6.23 24.68
N GLU A 208 -14.63 -6.61 23.75
CA GLU A 208 -13.61 -5.72 23.19
C GLU A 208 -14.24 -4.48 22.53
N ILE A 209 -15.30 -4.66 21.72
CA ILE A 209 -15.97 -3.53 21.06
C ILE A 209 -16.64 -2.62 22.08
N LEU A 210 -17.35 -3.18 23.07
CA LEU A 210 -18.02 -2.38 24.09
C LEU A 210 -17.02 -1.60 24.96
N GLU A 211 -15.88 -2.20 25.29
CA GLU A 211 -14.79 -1.52 26.00
C GLU A 211 -14.16 -0.41 25.16
N TYR A 212 -13.95 -0.64 23.85
CA TYR A 212 -13.50 0.39 22.93
C TYR A 212 -14.47 1.57 22.88
N ILE A 213 -15.77 1.32 22.66
CA ILE A 213 -16.80 2.37 22.59
C ILE A 213 -16.84 3.20 23.87
N LYS A 214 -16.72 2.53 25.03
CA LYS A 214 -16.77 3.19 26.33
C LYS A 214 -15.56 4.08 26.61
N ASN A 215 -14.39 3.72 26.10
CA ASN A 215 -13.11 4.33 26.48
C ASN A 215 -12.42 5.07 25.33
N VAL A 216 -13.04 5.19 24.15
CA VAL A 216 -12.41 5.81 22.99
C VAL A 216 -12.12 7.28 23.23
N ASP A 217 -10.85 7.64 23.07
CA ASP A 217 -10.33 9.00 23.23
C ASP A 217 -10.50 9.78 21.92
N PRO A 218 -11.14 10.97 21.92
CA PRO A 218 -11.20 11.83 20.74
C PRO A 218 -9.83 12.16 20.12
N GLU A 219 -8.76 12.25 20.93
CA GLU A 219 -7.39 12.52 20.46
C GLU A 219 -6.73 11.29 19.83
N ASN A 220 -7.20 10.08 20.18
CA ASN A 220 -6.75 8.84 19.58
C ASN A 220 -7.95 7.95 19.22
N PRO A 221 -8.74 8.33 18.20
CA PRO A 221 -10.04 7.75 17.94
C PRO A 221 -9.94 6.45 17.14
N VAL A 222 -8.79 5.78 17.14
CA VAL A 222 -8.51 4.60 16.31
C VAL A 222 -8.16 3.39 17.15
N ALA A 223 -8.66 2.22 16.75
CA ALA A 223 -8.29 0.94 17.34
C ALA A 223 -8.13 -0.12 16.26
N THR A 224 -7.26 -1.09 16.52
CA THR A 224 -7.08 -2.27 15.67
C THR A 224 -7.27 -3.52 16.50
N SER A 225 -8.03 -4.50 15.99
CA SER A 225 -8.06 -5.83 16.60
C SER A 225 -8.08 -6.95 15.56
N ILE A 226 -7.78 -8.16 16.01
CA ILE A 226 -7.77 -9.36 15.17
C ILE A 226 -8.82 -10.31 15.73
N GLN A 227 -9.78 -10.65 14.88
CA GLN A 227 -10.84 -11.61 15.18
C GLN A 227 -10.56 -12.92 14.47
N ILE A 228 -10.88 -14.04 15.13
CA ILE A 228 -10.79 -15.37 14.52
C ILE A 228 -12.21 -15.83 14.25
N ILE A 229 -12.53 -16.01 12.97
CA ILE A 229 -13.82 -16.52 12.52
C ILE A 229 -13.65 -17.98 12.16
N GLU A 230 -14.44 -18.84 12.79
CA GLU A 230 -14.55 -20.24 12.43
C GLU A 230 -15.69 -20.42 11.43
N LYS A 231 -15.36 -20.91 10.23
CA LYS A 231 -16.34 -21.23 9.19
C LYS A 231 -17.06 -22.53 9.55
N SER A 232 -18.20 -22.79 8.91
CA SER A 232 -19.02 -23.99 9.14
C SER A 232 -18.29 -25.32 8.85
N ASN A 233 -17.21 -25.28 8.07
CA ASN A 233 -16.32 -26.42 7.80
C ASN A 233 -15.21 -26.60 8.85
N GLY A 234 -15.18 -25.78 9.92
CA GLY A 234 -14.13 -25.77 10.96
C GLY A 234 -12.87 -24.99 10.58
N GLU A 235 -12.83 -24.35 9.41
CA GLU A 235 -11.67 -23.56 8.97
C GLU A 235 -11.61 -22.23 9.72
N LYS A 236 -10.43 -21.90 10.24
CA LYS A 236 -10.17 -20.62 10.91
C LYS A 236 -9.72 -19.58 9.90
N HIS A 237 -10.39 -18.44 9.93
CA HIS A 237 -10.04 -17.23 9.19
C HIS A 237 -9.68 -16.12 10.18
N TRP A 238 -8.65 -15.36 9.86
CA TRP A 238 -8.23 -14.20 10.64
C TRP A 238 -8.70 -12.95 9.96
N GLN A 239 -9.44 -12.11 10.68
CA GLN A 239 -9.88 -10.82 10.20
C GLN A 239 -9.26 -9.71 11.05
N GLN A 240 -8.50 -8.83 10.41
CA GLN A 240 -7.99 -7.63 11.04
C GLN A 240 -9.00 -6.49 10.85
N TRP A 241 -9.45 -5.90 11.94
CA TRP A 241 -10.40 -4.80 11.95
C TRP A 241 -9.72 -3.51 12.38
N PHE A 242 -9.83 -2.49 11.55
CA PHE A 242 -9.46 -1.10 11.86
C PHE A 242 -10.72 -0.32 12.14
N ARG A 243 -10.82 0.30 13.31
CA ARG A 243 -11.98 1.07 13.74
C ARG A 243 -11.59 2.52 13.96
N ARG A 244 -12.48 3.44 13.58
CA ARG A 244 -12.36 4.87 13.82
C ARG A 244 -13.66 5.41 14.38
N ALA A 245 -13.58 6.06 15.54
CA ALA A 245 -14.67 6.84 16.11
C ALA A 245 -14.84 8.18 15.35
N ILE A 246 -16.09 8.57 15.14
CA ILE A 246 -16.50 9.79 14.44
C ILE A 246 -17.35 10.59 15.42
N TYR A 247 -17.00 11.86 15.57
CA TYR A 247 -17.62 12.78 16.51
C TYR A 247 -18.33 13.90 15.75
N ASP A 248 -19.36 14.47 16.35
CA ASP A 248 -19.97 15.72 15.86
C ASP A 248 -19.17 16.96 16.29
N ASP A 249 -19.59 18.13 15.82
CA ASP A 249 -18.97 19.42 16.16
C ASP A 249 -19.01 19.74 17.67
N ALA A 250 -19.87 19.05 18.43
CA ALA A 250 -19.97 19.18 19.89
C ALA A 250 -19.07 18.18 20.65
N GLY A 251 -18.29 17.35 19.93
CA GLY A 251 -17.40 16.35 20.52
C GLY A 251 -18.11 15.09 21.01
N LYS A 252 -19.37 14.87 20.63
CA LYS A 252 -20.11 13.66 20.98
C LYS A 252 -19.86 12.57 19.95
N LEU A 253 -19.60 11.34 20.41
CA LEU A 253 -19.48 10.18 19.55
C LEU A 253 -20.80 9.92 18.82
N VAL A 254 -20.80 10.03 17.49
CA VAL A 254 -22.00 9.83 16.65
C VAL A 254 -21.98 8.50 15.92
N GLU A 255 -20.81 8.03 15.52
CA GLU A 255 -20.69 6.84 14.68
C GLU A 255 -19.29 6.24 14.80
N ILE A 256 -19.17 4.95 14.51
CA ILE A 256 -17.89 4.26 14.38
C ILE A 256 -17.85 3.64 13.00
N GLN A 257 -16.74 3.87 12.30
CA GLN A 257 -16.45 3.24 11.02
C GLN A 257 -15.43 2.14 11.22
N SER A 258 -15.72 0.95 10.69
CA SER A 258 -14.87 -0.23 10.82
C SER A 258 -14.57 -0.82 9.45
N VAL A 259 -13.29 -1.11 9.21
CA VAL A 259 -12.78 -1.74 7.98
C VAL A 259 -12.09 -3.05 8.35
N GLY A 260 -12.64 -4.16 7.86
CA GLY A 260 -12.17 -5.51 8.06
C GLY A 260 -11.40 -6.03 6.86
N ARG A 261 -10.24 -6.62 7.10
CA ARG A 261 -9.41 -7.27 6.09
C ARG A 261 -9.15 -8.72 6.47
N ASP A 262 -9.37 -9.64 5.54
CA ASP A 262 -8.94 -11.02 5.72
C ASP A 262 -7.41 -11.09 5.64
N ILE A 263 -6.78 -11.54 6.72
CA ILE A 263 -5.32 -11.72 6.86
C ILE A 263 -4.96 -13.20 7.05
N THR A 264 -5.84 -14.12 6.67
CA THR A 264 -5.64 -15.57 6.83
C THR A 264 -4.41 -16.06 6.08
N GLU A 265 -4.23 -15.64 4.82
CA GLU A 265 -3.06 -16.00 4.02
C GLU A 265 -1.76 -15.45 4.62
N LEU A 266 -1.80 -14.21 5.14
CA LEU A 266 -0.68 -13.60 5.84
C LEU A 266 -0.31 -14.42 7.08
N LYS A 267 -1.29 -14.83 7.88
CA LYS A 267 -1.07 -15.64 9.09
C LYS A 267 -0.53 -17.03 8.76
N ARG A 268 -1.06 -17.70 7.74
CA ARG A 268 -0.55 -19.00 7.26
C ARG A 268 0.90 -18.89 6.80
N THR A 269 1.23 -17.83 6.08
CA THR A 269 2.61 -17.58 5.61
C THR A 269 3.55 -17.29 6.78
N GLU A 270 3.09 -16.50 7.76
CA GLU A 270 3.85 -16.20 8.99
C GLU A 270 4.13 -17.47 9.81
N GLU A 271 3.14 -18.35 9.98
CA GLU A 271 3.30 -19.63 10.68
C GLU A 271 4.23 -20.59 9.94
N ALA A 272 4.09 -20.70 8.61
CA ALA A 272 4.99 -21.52 7.79
C ALA A 272 6.45 -21.03 7.86
N LEU A 273 6.65 -19.70 7.85
CA LEU A 273 7.96 -19.10 8.01
C LEU A 273 8.56 -19.45 9.37
N ARG A 274 7.82 -19.25 10.47
CA ARG A 274 8.30 -19.59 11.81
C ARG A 274 8.67 -21.07 11.93
N ALA A 275 7.87 -21.96 11.36
CA ALA A 275 8.17 -23.40 11.34
C ALA A 275 9.49 -23.69 10.59
N SER A 276 9.68 -23.07 9.41
CA SER A 276 10.91 -23.21 8.64
C SER A 276 12.14 -22.65 9.37
N GLU A 277 12.01 -21.51 10.06
CA GLU A 277 13.09 -20.92 10.85
C GLU A 277 13.48 -21.81 12.02
N ALA A 278 12.50 -22.39 12.72
CA ALA A 278 12.76 -23.34 13.80
C ALA A 278 13.52 -24.58 13.31
N THR A 279 13.10 -25.18 12.18
CA THR A 279 13.82 -26.31 11.57
C THR A 279 15.23 -25.93 11.14
N LEU A 280 15.43 -24.74 10.58
CA LEU A 280 16.76 -24.28 10.17
C LEU A 280 17.69 -24.08 11.38
N LEU A 281 17.17 -23.56 12.50
CA LEU A 281 17.92 -23.42 13.73
C LEU A 281 18.36 -24.77 14.30
N GLU A 282 17.47 -25.77 14.29
CA GLU A 282 17.77 -27.14 14.71
C GLU A 282 18.85 -27.79 13.83
N GLN A 283 18.71 -27.67 12.51
CA GLN A 283 19.72 -28.17 11.56
C GLN A 283 21.08 -27.51 11.74
N LYS A 284 21.11 -26.20 12.01
CA LYS A 284 22.34 -25.47 12.30
C LYS A 284 23.02 -26.00 13.57
N ALA A 285 22.26 -26.19 14.65
CA ALA A 285 22.80 -26.75 15.90
C ALA A 285 23.36 -28.17 15.70
N ALA A 286 22.65 -29.02 14.95
CA ALA A 286 23.12 -30.36 14.62
C ALA A 286 24.40 -30.35 13.76
N LEU A 287 24.52 -29.42 12.81
CA LEU A 287 25.73 -29.24 12.01
C LEU A 287 26.91 -28.76 12.85
N GLU A 288 26.69 -27.84 13.79
CA GLU A 288 27.72 -27.36 14.71
C GLU A 288 28.24 -28.49 15.61
N GLN A 289 27.35 -29.33 16.16
CA GLN A 289 27.77 -30.52 16.91
C GLN A 289 28.59 -31.51 16.06
N LYS A 290 28.13 -31.81 14.83
CA LYS A 290 28.89 -32.68 13.91
C LYS A 290 30.27 -32.12 13.60
N ASN A 291 30.39 -30.81 13.43
CA ASN A 291 31.67 -30.14 13.19
C ASN A 291 32.61 -30.23 14.40
N VAL A 292 32.09 -30.13 15.63
CA VAL A 292 32.89 -30.32 16.86
C VAL A 292 33.38 -31.75 16.95
N ALA A 293 32.50 -32.74 16.83
CA ALA A 293 32.86 -34.16 16.88
C ALA A 293 33.88 -34.52 15.79
N LEU A 294 33.72 -33.98 14.57
CA LEU A 294 34.68 -34.19 13.49
C LEU A 294 36.06 -33.61 13.82
N ARG A 295 36.15 -32.43 14.44
CA ARG A 295 37.42 -31.84 14.87
C ARG A 295 38.10 -32.69 15.93
N GLU A 296 37.36 -33.22 16.89
CA GLU A 296 37.88 -34.13 17.92
C GLU A 296 38.43 -35.42 17.31
N ILE A 297 37.66 -36.05 16.41
CA ILE A 297 38.11 -37.26 15.70
C ILE A 297 39.38 -36.98 14.88
N LEU A 298 39.43 -35.86 14.16
CA LEU A 298 40.61 -35.46 13.38
C LEU A 298 41.84 -35.24 14.28
N MET A 299 41.64 -34.61 15.45
CA MET A 299 42.71 -34.41 16.44
C MET A 299 43.21 -35.74 17.01
N GLN A 300 42.31 -36.68 17.29
CA GLN A 300 42.66 -38.03 17.75
C GLN A 300 43.47 -38.80 16.69
N ILE A 301 43.03 -38.77 15.43
CA ILE A 301 43.75 -39.42 14.32
C ILE A 301 45.16 -38.82 14.17
N GLU A 302 45.33 -37.51 14.32
CA GLU A 302 46.64 -36.87 14.21
C GLU A 302 47.57 -37.29 15.37
N LEU A 303 47.03 -37.41 16.59
CA LEU A 303 47.75 -37.90 17.77
C LEU A 303 48.17 -39.37 17.61
N GLU A 304 47.25 -40.27 17.23
CA GLU A 304 47.54 -41.69 17.00
C GLU A 304 48.59 -41.87 15.91
N LYS A 305 48.45 -41.12 14.81
CA LYS A 305 49.44 -41.13 13.72
C LYS A 305 50.80 -40.63 14.20
N GLN A 306 50.86 -39.67 15.12
CA GLN A 306 52.13 -39.21 15.67
C GLN A 306 52.73 -40.26 16.61
N GLN A 307 51.93 -40.89 17.46
CA GLN A 307 52.36 -41.96 18.35
C GLN A 307 52.92 -43.16 17.58
N VAL A 308 52.25 -43.60 16.51
CA VAL A 308 52.76 -44.67 15.64
C VAL A 308 54.11 -44.31 15.03
N LYS A 309 54.34 -43.05 14.65
CA LYS A 309 55.67 -42.63 14.15
C LYS A 309 56.71 -42.69 15.26
N ASP A 310 56.38 -42.19 16.43
CA ASP A 310 57.30 -42.14 17.57
C ASP A 310 57.69 -43.56 18.02
N ASP A 311 56.72 -44.50 18.04
CA ASP A 311 56.95 -45.93 18.31
C ASP A 311 57.85 -46.59 17.26
N VAL A 312 57.66 -46.28 15.97
CA VAL A 312 58.52 -46.78 14.89
C VAL A 312 59.94 -46.25 15.05
N ILE A 313 60.11 -44.95 15.34
CA ILE A 313 61.43 -44.35 15.59
C ILE A 313 62.10 -45.03 16.79
N ALA A 314 61.39 -45.14 17.92
CA ALA A 314 61.92 -45.75 19.14
C ALA A 314 62.35 -47.20 18.91
N ASN A 315 61.54 -48.01 18.22
CA ASN A 315 61.89 -49.39 17.90
C ASN A 315 63.12 -49.49 16.98
N VAL A 316 63.21 -48.62 15.98
CA VAL A 316 64.39 -48.61 15.09
C VAL A 316 65.64 -48.19 15.87
N GLU A 317 65.58 -47.08 16.61
CA GLU A 317 66.75 -46.48 17.25
C GLU A 317 67.22 -47.21 18.51
N ALA A 318 66.28 -47.67 19.34
CA ALA A 318 66.60 -48.29 20.63
C ALA A 318 66.72 -49.83 20.55
N VAL A 319 66.17 -50.47 19.51
CA VAL A 319 66.18 -51.94 19.38
C VAL A 319 66.95 -52.40 18.14
N LEU A 320 66.51 -51.99 16.95
CA LEU A 320 67.07 -52.53 15.70
C LEU A 320 68.50 -52.06 15.43
N LEU A 321 68.81 -50.77 15.60
CA LEU A 321 70.15 -50.24 15.37
C LEU A 321 71.20 -50.87 16.32
N PRO A 322 70.97 -50.97 17.65
CA PRO A 322 71.92 -51.64 18.55
C PRO A 322 72.13 -53.13 18.24
N VAL A 323 71.08 -53.84 17.78
CA VAL A 323 71.21 -55.25 17.38
C VAL A 323 72.08 -55.38 16.12
N LEU A 324 71.86 -54.51 15.13
CA LEU A 324 72.70 -54.47 13.92
C LEU A 324 74.16 -54.15 14.26
N GLU A 325 74.41 -53.25 15.20
CA GLU A 325 75.76 -52.92 15.66
C GLU A 325 76.44 -54.11 16.34
N LYS A 326 75.72 -54.86 17.19
CA LYS A 326 76.24 -56.10 17.77
C LYS A 326 76.53 -57.15 16.70
N LEU A 327 75.62 -57.37 15.75
CA LEU A 327 75.84 -58.32 14.65
C LEU A 327 77.04 -57.94 13.77
N ARG A 328 77.29 -56.64 13.59
CA ARG A 328 78.46 -56.12 12.87
C ARG A 328 79.78 -56.49 13.56
N ILE A 329 79.81 -56.50 14.90
CA ILE A 329 80.99 -56.86 15.69
C ILE A 329 81.29 -58.36 15.61
N THR A 330 80.26 -59.21 15.50
CA THR A 330 80.40 -60.68 15.51
C THR A 330 80.52 -61.34 14.12
N SER A 331 80.32 -60.58 13.03
CA SER A 331 80.28 -61.09 11.66
C SER A 331 81.67 -61.12 10.98
N LEU A 332 81.97 -62.21 10.25
CA LEU A 332 83.16 -62.35 9.41
C LEU A 332 82.93 -61.69 8.03
N ASN A 333 83.54 -60.52 7.79
CA ASN A 333 83.82 -59.76 6.55
C ASN A 333 82.89 -59.77 5.30
N SER A 334 82.12 -60.81 4.96
CA SER A 334 81.23 -60.84 3.78
C SER A 334 79.83 -60.29 4.04
N ASP A 335 79.32 -60.36 5.28
CA ASP A 335 77.91 -60.02 5.58
C ASP A 335 77.72 -58.56 6.02
N THR A 336 78.80 -57.84 6.32
CA THR A 336 78.78 -56.43 6.75
C THR A 336 78.16 -55.48 5.72
N LYS A 337 78.27 -55.78 4.42
CA LYS A 337 77.63 -54.98 3.35
C LYS A 337 76.10 -55.01 3.42
N TYR A 338 75.50 -56.12 3.84
CA TYR A 338 74.05 -56.25 3.99
C TYR A 338 73.57 -55.55 5.27
N ILE A 339 74.36 -55.62 6.36
CA ILE A 339 74.13 -54.87 7.60
C ILE A 339 74.13 -53.36 7.31
N ASP A 340 75.11 -52.85 6.57
CA ASP A 340 75.19 -51.43 6.18
C ASP A 340 74.02 -50.99 5.28
N LEU A 341 73.48 -51.89 4.46
CA LEU A 341 72.32 -51.60 3.61
C LEU A 341 71.04 -51.48 4.45
N ILE A 342 70.83 -52.41 5.39
CA ILE A 342 69.69 -52.40 6.32
C ILE A 342 69.77 -51.18 7.24
N GLU A 343 70.95 -50.89 7.80
CA GLU A 343 71.16 -49.73 8.66
C GLU A 343 70.83 -48.42 7.93
N ARG A 344 71.30 -48.26 6.69
CA ARG A 344 70.96 -47.09 5.86
C ARG A 344 69.47 -47.02 5.53
N GLY A 345 68.83 -48.15 5.25
CA GLY A 345 67.38 -48.22 4.99
C GLY A 345 66.56 -47.81 6.21
N LEU A 346 66.91 -48.32 7.39
CA LEU A 346 66.26 -48.01 8.66
C LEU A 346 66.47 -46.55 9.07
N LYS A 347 67.69 -46.03 8.96
CA LYS A 347 67.99 -44.60 9.22
C LYS A 347 67.23 -43.67 8.26
N ARG A 348 67.07 -44.08 6.99
CA ARG A 348 66.27 -43.32 6.02
C ARG A 348 64.76 -43.38 6.31
N LEU A 349 64.26 -44.52 6.80
CA LEU A 349 62.88 -44.66 7.27
C LEU A 349 62.61 -43.73 8.45
N THR A 350 63.46 -43.73 9.49
CA THR A 350 63.29 -42.85 10.65
C THR A 350 63.54 -41.38 10.34
N SER A 351 64.50 -41.06 9.48
CA SER A 351 64.72 -39.67 9.02
C SER A 351 63.52 -39.11 8.25
N SER A 352 62.76 -39.97 7.57
CA SER A 352 61.52 -39.58 6.88
C SER A 352 60.37 -39.25 7.84
N PHE A 353 60.41 -39.76 9.07
CA PHE A 353 59.49 -39.42 10.16
C PHE A 353 59.94 -38.18 10.96
N GLY A 354 61.23 -37.86 10.96
CA GLY A 354 61.81 -36.69 11.62
C GLY A 354 61.33 -35.36 11.04
N ARG A 355 60.43 -34.68 11.77
CA ARG A 355 59.88 -33.32 11.52
C ARG A 355 59.82 -32.92 10.04
N LYS A 356 58.67 -33.17 9.40
CA LYS A 356 58.28 -32.41 8.21
C LYS A 356 58.27 -30.93 8.60
N ILE A 357 58.89 -30.08 7.79
CA ILE A 357 58.72 -28.63 7.89
C ILE A 357 57.23 -28.37 7.63
N THR A 358 56.45 -28.18 8.69
CA THR A 358 55.04 -27.81 8.62
C THR A 358 54.94 -26.35 8.22
N GLN A 359 53.91 -26.01 7.43
CA GLN A 359 53.65 -24.65 6.91
C GLN A 359 53.65 -23.54 7.98
N ALA A 360 53.49 -23.90 9.26
CA ALA A 360 53.31 -22.96 10.36
C ALA A 360 54.59 -22.22 10.79
N SER A 361 55.80 -22.72 10.52
CA SER A 361 57.03 -22.06 11.00
C SER A 361 57.71 -21.16 9.96
N LEU A 362 57.44 -21.36 8.67
CA LEU A 362 58.16 -20.71 7.58
C LEU A 362 57.18 -20.48 6.43
N LYS A 363 56.99 -19.22 5.98
CA LYS A 363 56.08 -18.78 4.89
C LYS A 363 56.44 -19.38 3.50
N LEU A 364 56.56 -20.70 3.43
CA LEU A 364 56.91 -21.48 2.27
C LEU A 364 55.64 -21.91 1.53
N THR A 365 55.72 -21.88 0.21
CA THR A 365 54.70 -22.48 -0.66
C THR A 365 54.77 -24.00 -0.57
N ARG A 366 53.68 -24.70 -0.91
CA ARG A 366 53.64 -26.17 -0.95
C ARG A 366 54.81 -26.77 -1.75
N ARG A 367 55.14 -26.15 -2.89
CA ARG A 367 56.26 -26.56 -3.76
C ARG A 367 57.63 -26.37 -3.11
N GLU A 368 57.82 -25.31 -2.33
CA GLU A 368 59.06 -25.09 -1.57
C GLU A 368 59.20 -26.06 -0.41
N ILE A 369 58.10 -26.48 0.22
CA ILE A 369 58.10 -27.51 1.27
C ILE A 369 58.51 -28.87 0.71
N ASP A 370 57.98 -29.26 -0.45
CA ASP A 370 58.37 -30.50 -1.12
C ASP A 370 59.88 -30.51 -1.44
N ILE A 371 60.39 -29.40 -1.95
CA ILE A 371 61.83 -29.23 -2.25
C ILE A 371 62.66 -29.23 -0.97
N CYS A 372 62.23 -28.57 0.11
CA CYS A 372 62.93 -28.61 1.40
C CYS A 372 63.01 -30.04 1.96
N ASN A 373 61.91 -30.81 1.91
CA ASN A 373 61.89 -32.20 2.34
C ASN A 373 62.83 -33.05 1.49
N MET A 374 62.90 -32.83 0.17
CA MET A 374 63.85 -33.54 -0.68
C MET A 374 65.31 -33.16 -0.37
N ILE A 375 65.59 -31.89 -0.08
CA ILE A 375 66.93 -31.45 0.33
C ILE A 375 67.33 -32.09 1.68
N LYS A 376 66.41 -32.14 2.65
CA LYS A 376 66.60 -32.79 3.96
C LYS A 376 66.91 -34.29 3.83
N ASN A 377 66.40 -34.93 2.79
CA ASN A 377 66.67 -36.35 2.48
C ASN A 377 67.90 -36.56 1.59
N GLY A 378 68.74 -35.53 1.38
CA GLY A 378 70.01 -35.64 0.67
C GLY A 378 69.92 -35.61 -0.87
N PHE A 379 68.75 -35.33 -1.46
CA PHE A 379 68.63 -35.28 -2.92
C PHE A 379 69.34 -34.06 -3.54
N SER A 380 70.08 -34.31 -4.62
CA SER A 380 70.71 -33.28 -5.43
C SER A 380 69.68 -32.48 -6.24
N SER A 381 70.04 -31.27 -6.68
CA SER A 381 69.15 -30.47 -7.53
C SER A 381 68.77 -31.17 -8.84
N LYS A 382 69.62 -32.06 -9.36
CA LYS A 382 69.36 -32.84 -10.56
C LYS A 382 68.31 -33.93 -10.31
N GLU A 383 68.40 -34.62 -9.17
CA GLU A 383 67.41 -35.62 -8.76
C GLU A 383 66.06 -34.96 -8.44
N ILE A 384 66.07 -33.83 -7.74
CA ILE A 384 64.84 -33.06 -7.43
C ILE A 384 64.14 -32.61 -8.72
N ALA A 385 64.90 -32.14 -9.71
CA ALA A 385 64.37 -31.74 -11.02
C ALA A 385 63.68 -32.93 -11.72
N GLY A 386 64.31 -34.11 -11.67
CA GLY A 386 63.76 -35.36 -12.20
C GLY A 386 62.47 -35.80 -11.49
N PHE A 387 62.45 -35.81 -10.16
CA PHE A 387 61.28 -36.26 -9.38
C PHE A 387 60.07 -35.32 -9.48
N LEU A 388 60.30 -34.02 -9.63
CA LEU A 388 59.23 -33.01 -9.68
C LEU A 388 58.82 -32.60 -11.09
N TYR A 389 59.43 -33.20 -12.12
CA TYR A 389 59.23 -32.90 -13.53
C TYR A 389 59.37 -31.40 -13.84
N ILE A 390 60.43 -30.77 -13.31
CA ILE A 390 60.73 -29.34 -13.51
C ILE A 390 62.18 -29.16 -13.93
N SER A 391 62.50 -28.04 -14.57
CA SER A 391 63.88 -27.76 -14.98
C SER A 391 64.82 -27.57 -13.79
N LEU A 392 66.09 -27.89 -13.98
CA LEU A 392 67.16 -27.66 -12.99
C LEU A 392 67.22 -26.19 -12.56
N TYR A 393 66.97 -25.27 -13.50
CA TYR A 393 66.88 -23.84 -13.24
C TYR A 393 65.74 -23.50 -12.27
N THR A 394 64.56 -24.10 -12.45
CA THR A 394 63.40 -23.90 -11.57
C THR A 394 63.69 -24.41 -10.14
N VAL A 395 64.37 -25.55 -10.00
CA VAL A 395 64.85 -26.04 -8.68
C VAL A 395 65.82 -25.05 -8.04
N GLY A 396 66.74 -24.48 -8.83
CA GLY A 396 67.66 -23.44 -8.38
C GLY A 396 66.93 -22.19 -7.86
N ARG A 397 65.89 -21.73 -8.57
CA ARG A 397 65.07 -20.59 -8.16
C ARG A 397 64.31 -20.86 -6.86
N HIS A 398 63.74 -22.06 -6.69
CA HIS A 398 63.10 -22.44 -5.43
C HIS A 398 64.10 -22.52 -4.27
N ARG A 399 65.29 -23.10 -4.47
CA ARG A 399 66.36 -23.12 -3.45
C ARG A 399 66.78 -21.71 -3.04
N TYR A 400 66.91 -20.79 -3.99
CA TYR A 400 67.19 -19.38 -3.70
C TYR A 400 66.07 -18.72 -2.88
N ASN A 401 64.81 -18.92 -3.28
CA ASN A 401 63.66 -18.39 -2.54
C ASN A 401 63.56 -18.95 -1.12
N ILE A 402 63.85 -20.24 -0.93
CA ILE A 402 63.94 -20.86 0.39
C ILE A 402 65.03 -20.18 1.21
N ARG A 403 66.25 -19.99 0.67
CA ARG A 403 67.33 -19.27 1.37
C ARG A 403 66.93 -17.85 1.76
N LYS A 404 66.21 -17.14 0.89
CA LYS A 404 65.70 -15.79 1.14
C LYS A 404 64.67 -15.78 2.27
N LYS A 405 63.70 -16.69 2.24
CA LYS A 405 62.65 -16.81 3.27
C LYS A 405 63.19 -17.27 4.63
N MET A 406 64.33 -17.96 4.63
CA MET A 406 65.05 -18.45 5.81
C MET A 406 66.11 -17.46 6.33
N ASN A 407 66.26 -16.28 5.72
CA ASN A 407 67.28 -15.27 6.08
C ASN A 407 68.73 -15.78 6.09
N ILE A 408 69.08 -16.67 5.13
CA ILE A 408 70.44 -17.21 4.98
C ILE A 408 71.10 -16.88 3.64
N THR A 409 70.52 -16.00 2.82
CA THR A 409 70.99 -15.68 1.46
C THR A 409 72.49 -15.34 1.41
N ASN A 410 72.98 -14.52 2.34
CA ASN A 410 74.37 -14.03 2.39
C ASN A 410 75.26 -14.76 3.42
N LYS A 411 74.77 -15.85 4.02
CA LYS A 411 75.57 -16.64 4.97
C LYS A 411 76.28 -17.78 4.22
N LYS A 412 77.54 -18.07 4.60
CA LYS A 412 78.30 -19.23 4.10
C LYS A 412 77.67 -20.59 4.48
N THR A 413 76.56 -20.58 5.20
CA THR A 413 75.81 -21.77 5.61
C THR A 413 75.21 -22.51 4.42
N ASN A 414 75.51 -23.81 4.32
CA ASN A 414 74.90 -24.70 3.34
C ASN A 414 73.40 -24.85 3.61
N LEU A 415 72.56 -24.78 2.57
CA LEU A 415 71.11 -24.93 2.68
C LEU A 415 70.71 -26.31 3.23
N SER A 416 71.43 -27.39 2.90
CA SER A 416 71.13 -28.73 3.44
C SER A 416 71.39 -28.78 4.95
N VAL A 417 72.57 -28.32 5.38
CA VAL A 417 72.96 -28.27 6.79
C VAL A 417 72.02 -27.39 7.62
N PHE A 418 71.58 -26.25 7.06
CA PHE A 418 70.60 -25.40 7.73
C PHE A 418 69.22 -26.08 7.85
N ILE A 419 68.75 -26.75 6.80
CA ILE A 419 67.47 -27.48 6.80
C ILE A 419 67.51 -28.68 7.75
N GLU A 420 68.66 -29.35 7.90
CA GLU A 420 68.86 -30.44 8.85
C GLU A 420 68.82 -29.96 10.32
N SER A 421 69.17 -28.70 10.57
CA SER A 421 69.11 -28.08 11.91
C SER A 421 67.72 -27.57 12.34
N LEU A 422 66.72 -27.66 11.46
CA LEU A 422 65.30 -27.31 11.69
C LEU A 422 64.46 -28.56 12.01
#